data_AF-A0AAW1H3I6-F1
#
_entry.id   AF-A0AAW1H3I6-F1
#
_cell.length_a   1.000
_cell.length_b   1.000
_cell.length_c   1.000
_cell.angle_alpha   90.00
_cell.angle_beta   90.00
_cell.angle_gamma   90.00
#
_symmetry.space_group_name_H-M   'P 1'
#
loop_
_entity.id
_entity.type
_entity.pdbx_description
1 polymer ?
#
loop_
_entity_poly.entity_id
_entity_poly.type
_entity_poly.pdbx_seq_one_letter_code
_entity_poly.pdbx_strand_id
1 'polypeptide(L)'
;MERVVESSRFRGVTRVRTGWVAKISAFGQIYRLGAYDTEVEAAIAFDRASFKIYRRRFLNFPSSVPSVSEREAMMANERYNAYVNEQMQILEDRQTASATESAKPVMLFGIQIG
;
A
#
# COMPACT_ATOMS: atom_id res chain seq x y z
N MET A 1 38.29 -3.48 -21.31
CA MET A 1 37.77 -4.75 -20.76
C MET A 1 36.35 -4.50 -20.28
N GLU A 2 35.38 -4.87 -21.12
CA GLU A 2 33.96 -4.66 -20.87
C GLU A 2 33.50 -5.64 -19.80
N ARG A 3 33.07 -5.12 -18.64
CA ARG A 3 32.58 -5.96 -17.56
C ARG A 3 31.27 -6.56 -18.05
N VAL A 4 31.25 -7.84 -18.40
CA VAL A 4 30.03 -8.61 -18.61
C VAL A 4 29.35 -8.69 -17.24
N VAL A 5 28.61 -7.63 -16.89
CA VAL A 5 27.63 -7.68 -15.82
C VAL A 5 26.57 -8.65 -16.32
N GLU A 6 26.47 -9.80 -15.66
CA GLU A 6 25.39 -10.75 -15.90
C GLU A 6 24.08 -9.98 -15.98
N SER A 7 23.53 -9.89 -17.18
CA SER A 7 22.26 -9.23 -17.42
C SER A 7 21.20 -10.08 -16.74
N SER A 8 20.45 -9.46 -15.84
CA SER A 8 19.30 -10.08 -15.22
C SER A 8 18.31 -10.59 -16.27
N ARG A 9 17.52 -11.61 -15.93
CA ARG A 9 16.37 -12.00 -16.75
C ARG A 9 15.27 -10.92 -16.78
N PHE A 10 15.31 -9.99 -15.84
CA PHE A 10 14.33 -8.92 -15.68
C PHE A 10 14.84 -7.61 -16.27
N ARG A 11 13.92 -6.87 -16.91
CA ARG A 11 14.19 -5.59 -17.53
C ARG A 11 14.60 -4.57 -16.49
N GLY A 12 15.64 -3.79 -16.81
CA GLY A 12 16.14 -2.73 -15.95
C GLY A 12 16.88 -3.22 -14.71
N VAL A 13 17.11 -4.53 -14.55
CA VAL A 13 17.83 -5.09 -13.41
C VAL A 13 19.26 -5.45 -13.82
N THR A 14 20.24 -5.10 -12.99
CA THR A 14 21.65 -5.38 -13.25
C THR A 14 22.32 -5.92 -12.00
N ARG A 15 23.07 -7.02 -12.14
CA ARG A 15 23.88 -7.56 -11.04
C ARG A 15 25.05 -6.64 -10.75
N VAL A 16 25.23 -6.28 -9.48
CA VAL A 16 26.39 -5.53 -8.97
C VAL A 16 27.09 -6.37 -7.89
N ARG A 17 28.29 -5.95 -7.47
CA ARG A 17 29.09 -6.70 -6.48
C ARG A 17 28.35 -6.93 -5.15
N THR A 18 27.48 -6.00 -4.77
CA THR A 18 26.78 -5.97 -3.49
C THR A 18 25.32 -6.40 -3.58
N GLY A 19 24.85 -6.91 -4.74
CA GLY A 19 23.44 -7.27 -4.93
C GLY A 19 22.91 -6.92 -6.32
N TRP A 20 21.67 -6.44 -6.39
CA TRP A 20 20.94 -6.16 -7.62
C TRP A 20 20.49 -4.71 -7.68
N VAL A 21 20.73 -4.04 -8.81
CA VAL A 21 20.32 -2.64 -8.99
C VAL A 21 19.23 -2.55 -10.04
N ALA A 22 18.15 -1.86 -9.70
CA ALA A 22 17.08 -1.52 -10.63
C ALA A 22 17.31 -0.13 -11.22
N LYS A 23 17.13 0.01 -12.54
CA LYS A 23 17.27 1.25 -13.30
C LYS A 23 16.17 1.36 -14.33
N ILE A 24 15.68 2.57 -14.55
CA ILE A 24 14.70 2.88 -15.60
C ILE A 24 15.22 4.01 -16.47
N SER A 25 15.14 3.84 -17.79
CA SER A 25 15.35 4.96 -18.70
C SER A 25 14.02 5.68 -18.87
N ALA A 26 13.96 6.97 -18.58
CA ALA A 26 12.81 7.82 -18.82
C ALA A 26 13.25 9.22 -19.24
N PHE A 27 12.49 9.87 -20.13
CA PHE A 27 12.77 11.23 -20.60
C PHE A 27 14.20 11.44 -21.11
N GLY A 28 14.82 10.41 -21.71
CA GLY A 28 16.19 10.45 -22.22
C GLY A 28 17.29 10.31 -21.14
N GLN A 29 16.92 10.10 -19.87
CA GLN A 29 17.84 9.92 -18.75
C GLN A 29 17.68 8.53 -18.11
N ILE A 30 18.72 8.06 -17.41
CA ILE A 30 18.69 6.80 -16.66
C ILE A 30 18.59 7.10 -15.17
N TYR A 31 17.49 6.66 -14.56
CA TYR A 31 17.25 6.79 -13.12
C TYR A 31 17.57 5.47 -12.42
N ARG A 32 18.40 5.52 -11.37
CA ARG A 32 18.60 4.39 -10.46
C ARG A 32 17.48 4.37 -9.42
N LEU A 33 16.77 3.25 -9.31
CA LEU A 33 15.61 3.09 -8.45
C LEU A 33 15.99 2.58 -7.05
N GLY A 34 17.09 1.83 -6.96
CA GLY A 34 17.59 1.28 -5.70
C GLY A 34 18.56 0.12 -5.91
N ALA A 35 19.16 -0.32 -4.80
CA ALA A 35 19.88 -1.58 -4.68
C ALA A 35 19.08 -2.53 -3.79
N TYR A 36 19.06 -3.81 -4.14
CA TYR A 36 18.23 -4.84 -3.53
C TYR A 36 19.04 -6.13 -3.37
N ASP A 37 18.65 -6.96 -2.41
CA ASP A 37 19.34 -8.21 -2.12
C ASP A 37 18.98 -9.29 -3.15
N THR A 38 17.75 -9.23 -3.68
CA THR A 38 17.27 -10.20 -4.68
C THR A 38 16.97 -9.56 -6.04
N GLU A 39 17.11 -10.39 -7.08
CA GLU A 39 16.80 -10.02 -8.47
C GLU A 39 15.30 -9.67 -8.62
N VAL A 40 14.43 -10.39 -7.90
CA VAL A 40 12.98 -10.23 -7.93
C VAL A 40 12.54 -8.92 -7.29
N GLU A 41 13.11 -8.53 -6.15
CA GLU A 41 12.80 -7.23 -5.53
C GLU A 41 13.19 -6.06 -6.42
N ALA A 42 14.37 -6.14 -7.05
CA ALA A 42 14.79 -5.15 -8.03
C ALA A 42 13.80 -5.07 -9.22
N ALA A 43 13.32 -6.22 -9.70
CA ALA A 43 12.33 -6.27 -10.77
C ALA A 43 10.96 -5.69 -10.36
N ILE A 44 10.52 -5.92 -9.12
CA ILE A 44 9.30 -5.31 -8.56
C ILE A 44 9.46 -3.79 -8.47
N ALA A 45 10.63 -3.30 -8.05
CA ALA A 45 10.91 -1.87 -8.01
C ALA A 45 10.86 -1.23 -9.41
N PHE A 46 11.41 -1.91 -10.42
CA PHE A 46 11.30 -1.50 -11.82
C PHE A 46 9.84 -1.43 -12.26
N ASP A 47 9.03 -2.45 -11.96
CA ASP A 47 7.62 -2.50 -12.33
C ASP A 47 6.80 -1.38 -11.68
N ARG A 48 7.07 -1.05 -10.41
CA ARG A 48 6.46 0.09 -9.72
C ARG A 48 6.80 1.41 -10.41
N ALA A 49 8.05 1.60 -10.84
CA ALA A 49 8.47 2.79 -11.57
C ALA A 49 7.86 2.84 -12.97
N SER A 50 7.85 1.71 -13.70
CA SER A 50 7.23 1.64 -15.03
C SER A 50 5.72 1.82 -14.97
N PHE A 51 5.06 1.39 -13.90
CA PHE A 51 3.63 1.65 -13.71
C PHE A 51 3.37 3.15 -13.65
N LYS A 52 4.16 3.88 -12.84
CA LYS A 52 4.02 5.32 -12.64
C LYS A 52 4.35 6.13 -13.89
N ILE A 53 5.44 5.79 -14.58
CA ILE A 53 5.95 6.57 -15.73
C ILE A 53 5.24 6.17 -17.03
N TYR A 54 5.02 4.86 -17.25
CA TYR A 54 4.57 4.31 -18.53
C TYR A 54 3.19 3.65 -18.48
N ARG A 55 2.41 3.86 -17.43
CA ARG A 55 1.04 3.34 -17.30
C ARG A 55 0.93 1.84 -17.62
N ARG A 56 1.79 1.01 -17.01
CA ARG A 56 1.90 -0.47 -17.16
C ARG A 56 2.52 -1.01 -18.46
N ARG A 57 3.08 -0.18 -19.34
CA ARG A 57 3.54 -0.67 -20.65
C ARG A 57 4.76 -1.62 -20.61
N PHE A 58 5.63 -1.51 -19.61
CA PHE A 58 6.88 -2.26 -19.54
C PHE A 58 7.06 -2.94 -18.18
N LEU A 59 6.20 -3.91 -17.86
CA LEU A 59 6.27 -4.68 -16.61
C LEU A 59 6.99 -6.03 -16.81
N ASN A 60 7.74 -6.45 -15.81
CA ASN A 60 8.32 -7.78 -15.65
C ASN A 60 7.28 -8.79 -15.15
N PHE A 61 6.31 -8.35 -14.35
CA PHE A 61 5.25 -9.16 -13.74
C PHE A 61 3.86 -8.63 -14.12
N PRO A 62 3.42 -8.79 -15.38
CA PRO A 62 2.14 -8.22 -15.84
C PRO A 62 0.91 -8.78 -15.09
N SER A 63 0.98 -10.04 -14.63
CA SER A 63 -0.04 -10.72 -13.83
C SER A 63 -0.16 -10.18 -12.40
N SER A 64 0.87 -9.51 -11.88
CA SER A 64 0.83 -8.93 -10.53
C SER A 64 -0.06 -7.70 -10.44
N VAL A 65 -0.43 -7.11 -11.58
CA VAL A 65 -1.22 -5.89 -11.59
C VAL A 65 -2.66 -6.23 -12.01
N PRO A 66 -3.67 -5.90 -11.17
CA PRO A 66 -5.05 -6.20 -11.49
C PRO A 66 -5.53 -5.43 -12.74
N SER A 67 -6.34 -6.08 -13.55
CA SER A 67 -7.11 -5.50 -14.65
C SER A 67 -8.00 -4.35 -14.16
N VAL A 68 -8.57 -3.58 -15.11
CA VAL A 68 -9.44 -2.45 -14.74
C VAL A 68 -10.66 -2.95 -13.97
N SER A 69 -11.30 -4.03 -14.45
CA SER A 69 -12.43 -4.65 -13.77
C SER A 69 -12.08 -5.21 -12.39
N GLU A 70 -10.92 -5.87 -12.24
CA GLU A 70 -10.46 -6.33 -10.92
C GLU A 70 -10.18 -5.17 -9.97
N ARG A 71 -9.64 -4.05 -10.46
CA ARG A 71 -9.44 -2.84 -9.66
C ARG A 71 -10.75 -2.18 -9.26
N GLU A 72 -11.71 -2.09 -10.18
CA GLU A 72 -13.05 -1.58 -9.90
C GLU A 72 -13.75 -2.44 -8.84
N ALA A 73 -13.65 -3.76 -8.95
CA ALA A 73 -14.18 -4.70 -7.97
C ALA A 73 -13.51 -4.54 -6.59
N MET A 74 -12.18 -4.39 -6.55
CA MET A 74 -11.44 -4.13 -5.31
C MET A 74 -11.86 -2.81 -4.66
N MET A 75 -11.97 -1.72 -5.43
CA MET A 75 -12.42 -0.41 -4.92
C MET A 75 -13.87 -0.46 -4.44
N ALA A 76 -14.74 -1.18 -5.15
CA ALA A 76 -16.12 -1.40 -4.72
C ALA A 76 -16.19 -2.19 -3.41
N ASN A 77 -15.35 -3.22 -3.26
CA ASN A 77 -15.27 -4.01 -2.04
C ASN A 77 -14.74 -3.19 -0.86
N GLU A 78 -13.70 -2.38 -1.07
CA GLU A 78 -13.16 -1.48 -0.04
C GLU A 78 -14.20 -0.44 0.39
N ARG A 79 -14.91 0.17 -0.57
CA ARG A 79 -16.01 1.11 -0.28
C ARG A 79 -17.16 0.45 0.47
N TYR A 80 -17.52 -0.78 0.10
CA TYR A 80 -18.55 -1.55 0.80
C TYR A 80 -18.12 -1.86 2.23
N ASN A 81 -16.89 -2.32 2.43
CA ASN A 81 -16.34 -2.60 3.76
C ASN A 81 -16.29 -1.32 4.62
N ALA A 82 -15.88 -0.18 4.04
CA ALA A 82 -15.90 1.10 4.74
C ALA A 82 -17.32 1.50 5.16
N TYR A 83 -18.31 1.34 4.27
CA TYR A 83 -19.72 1.57 4.59
C TYR A 83 -20.19 0.66 5.73
N VAL A 84 -19.92 -0.65 5.64
CA VAL A 84 -20.32 -1.61 6.68
C VAL A 84 -19.68 -1.24 8.02
N ASN A 85 -18.40 -0.91 8.03
CA ASN A 85 -17.70 -0.50 9.26
C ASN A 85 -18.32 0.78 9.86
N GLU A 86 -18.64 1.78 9.04
CA GLU A 86 -19.31 3.00 9.48
C GLU A 86 -20.71 2.71 10.05
N GLN A 87 -21.50 1.87 9.39
CA GLN A 87 -22.83 1.48 9.87
C GLN A 87 -22.77 0.70 11.18
N MET A 88 -21.80 -0.22 11.31
CA MET A 88 -21.61 -0.97 12.55
C MET A 88 -21.25 -0.06 13.72
N GLN A 89 -20.37 0.93 13.47
CA GLN A 89 -20.01 1.92 14.49
C GLN A 89 -21.23 2.75 14.94
N ILE A 90 -22.08 3.20 14.01
CA ILE A 90 -23.32 3.92 14.34
C ILE A 90 -24.27 3.05 15.16
N LEU A 91 -24.38 1.75 14.85
CA LEU A 91 -25.24 0.82 15.59
C LEU A 91 -24.69 0.56 17.00
N GLU A 92 -23.38 0.43 17.16
CA GLU A 92 -22.71 0.28 18.45
C GLU A 92 -22.87 1.53 19.32
N ASP A 93 -22.70 2.73 18.75
CA ASP A 93 -22.92 4.00 19.44
C ASP A 93 -24.37 4.16 19.90
N ARG A 94 -25.34 3.71 19.10
CA ARG A 94 -26.77 3.70 19.48
C ARG A 94 -27.06 2.75 20.64
N GLN A 95 -26.39 1.60 20.70
CA GLN A 95 -26.56 0.63 21.78
C GLN A 95 -25.91 1.10 23.09
N THR A 96 -24.74 1.73 23.01
CA THR A 96 -24.02 2.26 24.19
C THR A 96 -24.68 3.51 24.77
N ALA A 97 -25.26 4.39 23.95
CA ALA A 97 -26.05 5.54 24.42
C ALA A 97 -27.27 5.12 25.24
N SER A 98 -27.89 3.97 24.91
CA SER A 98 -28.98 3.38 25.69
C SER A 98 -28.53 2.76 27.03
N ALA A 99 -27.24 2.42 27.18
CA ALA A 99 -26.70 1.84 28.41
C ALA A 99 -26.31 2.89 29.47
N THR A 100 -26.09 4.15 29.06
CA THR A 100 -25.67 5.23 29.97
C THR A 100 -26.81 5.97 30.68
N GLU A 101 -28.07 5.79 30.29
CA GLU A 101 -29.21 6.45 30.97
C GLU A 101 -29.57 5.80 32.33
N SER A 102 -29.03 4.62 32.65
CA SER A 102 -29.20 3.93 33.95
C SER A 102 -28.19 4.34 35.04
N ALA A 103 -27.28 5.28 34.77
CA ALA A 103 -26.27 5.71 35.74
C ALA A 103 -26.28 7.23 35.93
N LYS A 104 -27.40 7.78 36.43
CA LYS A 104 -27.38 9.11 37.07
C LYS A 104 -26.85 8.92 38.51
N PRO A 105 -25.71 9.53 38.90
CA PRO A 105 -25.28 9.48 40.29
C PRO A 105 -26.29 10.23 41.15
N VAL A 106 -26.77 9.58 42.21
CA VAL A 106 -27.58 10.21 43.26
C VAL A 106 -26.75 11.35 43.86
N MET A 107 -27.18 12.59 43.64
CA MET A 107 -26.60 13.77 44.29
C MET A 107 -26.89 13.68 45.79
N LEU A 108 -25.92 13.21 46.58
CA LEU A 108 -25.99 13.22 48.03
C LEU A 108 -25.32 14.50 48.55
N PHE A 109 -26.13 15.39 49.12
CA PHE A 109 -25.71 16.55 49.90
C PHE A 109 -24.72 16.17 51.02
N GLY A 110 -23.69 16.99 51.26
CA GLY A 110 -22.81 16.79 52.41
C GLY A 110 -21.68 17.81 52.58
N ILE A 111 -22.00 18.94 53.22
CA ILE A 111 -21.23 19.64 54.27
C ILE A 111 -19.79 20.10 53.94
N GLN A 112 -19.62 21.43 53.89
CA GLN A 112 -18.36 22.14 53.99
C GLN A 112 -17.81 22.06 55.43
N ILE A 113 -16.58 21.59 55.60
CA ILE A 113 -15.74 21.90 56.77
C ILE A 113 -14.38 22.40 56.27
N GLY A 114 -13.92 23.52 56.84
CA GLY A 114 -12.63 24.16 56.53
C GLY A 114 -12.76 25.67 56.47
#